data_AF-A0A6N6KLW3-F1
#
_entry.id   AF-A0A6N6KLW3-F1
#
_cell.length_a   1.000
_cell.length_b   1.000
_cell.length_c   1.000
_cell.angle_alpha   90.00
_cell.angle_beta   90.00
_cell.angle_gamma   90.00
#
_symmetry.space_group_name_H-M   'P 1'
#
loop_
_entity.id
_entity.type
_entity.pdbx_description
1 polymer ?
#
loop_
_entity_poly.entity_id
_entity_poly.type
_entity_poly.pdbx_seq_one_letter_code
_entity_poly.pdbx_strand_id
1 'polypeptide(L)'
;HVTVGGLECQTCHGPVEEMEVVEQQAPLSMGWCVNCHRQTEVQFEGNDYYKSYAKYHEELKKGTRDKVTVEDIGGLDCQKCHY
;
A
#
# COMPACT_ATOMS: atom_id res chain seq x y z
N HIS A 1 0.31 3.35 -3.93
CA HIS A 1 1.11 4.33 -3.18
C HIS A 1 0.43 5.69 -3.06
N VAL A 2 0.02 6.35 -4.15
CA VAL A 2 -0.58 7.70 -4.08
C VAL A 2 -2.04 7.69 -3.59
N THR A 3 -2.95 6.99 -4.29
CA THR A 3 -4.39 7.07 -3.98
C THR A 3 -4.79 6.44 -2.65
N VAL A 4 -4.29 5.25 -2.36
CA VAL A 4 -4.63 4.51 -1.13
C VAL A 4 -3.64 4.81 0.00
N GLY A 5 -2.38 5.00 -0.34
CA GLY A 5 -1.31 5.24 0.65
C GLY A 5 -1.03 6.71 0.94
N GLY A 6 -1.68 7.63 0.22
CA GLY A 6 -1.56 9.07 0.45
C GLY A 6 -0.16 9.65 0.24
N LEU A 7 0.73 8.94 -0.47
CA LEU A 7 2.10 9.41 -0.66
C LEU A 7 2.17 10.48 -1.77
N GLU A 8 2.76 11.62 -1.42
CA GLU A 8 3.07 12.68 -2.37
C GLU A 8 4.10 12.23 -3.42
N CYS A 9 3.99 12.75 -4.64
CA CYS A 9 4.86 12.43 -5.77
C CYS A 9 6.35 12.66 -5.44
N GLN A 10 6.61 13.75 -4.72
CA GLN A 10 7.94 14.22 -4.35
C GLN A 10 8.68 13.26 -3.43
N THR A 11 7.94 12.41 -2.69
CA THR A 11 8.53 11.37 -1.82
C THR A 11 9.40 10.39 -2.60
N CYS A 12 9.02 10.08 -3.85
CA CYS A 12 9.73 9.11 -4.69
C CYS A 12 10.56 9.79 -5.80
N HIS A 13 10.09 10.92 -6.30
CA HIS A 13 10.66 11.57 -7.49
C HIS A 13 11.42 12.86 -7.19
N GLY A 14 11.47 13.32 -5.93
CA GLY A 14 12.02 14.63 -5.59
C GLY A 14 11.12 15.79 -6.06
N PRO A 15 11.57 17.05 -5.93
CA PRO A 15 10.83 18.24 -6.35
C PRO A 15 10.80 18.36 -7.88
N VAL A 16 10.07 17.46 -8.54
CA VAL A 16 9.99 17.36 -10.01
C VAL A 16 9.51 18.66 -10.67
N GLU A 17 8.74 19.47 -9.95
CA GLU A 17 8.28 20.77 -10.38
C GLU A 17 9.41 21.82 -10.52
N GLU A 18 10.55 21.61 -9.88
CA GLU A 18 11.74 22.47 -9.95
C GLU A 18 12.80 21.94 -10.95
N MET A 19 12.59 20.75 -11.50
CA MET A 19 13.54 20.09 -12.40
C MET A 19 13.37 20.59 -13.84
N GLU A 20 14.39 21.26 -14.39
CA GLU A 20 14.43 21.62 -15.82
C GLU A 20 14.55 20.37 -16.71
N VAL A 21 15.30 19.38 -16.25
CA VAL A 21 15.40 18.04 -16.84
C VAL A 21 15.24 17.03 -15.71
N VAL A 22 14.34 16.06 -15.89
CA VAL A 22 14.05 15.05 -14.87
C VAL A 22 15.30 14.22 -14.57
N GLU A 23 15.61 14.07 -13.29
CA GLU A 23 16.69 13.22 -12.81
C GLU A 23 16.20 12.24 -11.73
N GLN A 24 16.95 11.17 -11.52
CA GLN A 24 16.62 10.17 -10.51
C GLN A 24 17.09 10.63 -9.13
N GLN A 25 16.16 11.16 -8.32
CA GLN A 25 16.46 11.64 -6.96
C GLN A 25 16.64 10.50 -5.94
N ALA A 26 15.79 9.47 -6.01
CA ALA A 26 15.85 8.33 -5.10
C ALA A 26 16.51 7.12 -5.79
N PRO A 27 17.23 6.25 -5.06
CA PRO A 27 17.82 5.05 -5.63
C PRO A 27 16.81 4.10 -6.28
N LEU A 28 15.54 4.11 -5.83
CA LEU A 28 14.43 3.26 -6.30
C LEU A 28 14.80 1.77 -6.42
N SER A 29 15.78 1.33 -5.62
CA SER A 29 16.19 -0.06 -5.56
C SER A 29 15.23 -0.85 -4.68
N MET A 30 15.20 -2.18 -4.84
CA MET A 30 14.37 -3.05 -3.99
C MET A 30 14.61 -2.79 -2.49
N GLY A 31 15.86 -2.59 -2.08
CA GLY A 31 16.18 -2.29 -0.68
C GLY A 31 15.60 -0.97 -0.19
N TRP A 32 15.57 0.05 -1.06
CA TRP A 32 14.90 1.33 -0.76
C TRP A 32 13.39 1.14 -0.61
N CYS A 33 12.75 0.40 -1.53
CA CYS A 33 11.32 0.11 -1.47
C CYS A 33 10.94 -0.64 -0.17
N VAL A 34 11.70 -1.69 0.19
CA VAL A 34 11.44 -2.48 1.39
C VAL A 34 11.60 -1.64 2.66
N ASN A 35 12.61 -0.78 2.72
CA ASN A 35 12.79 0.10 3.88
C ASN A 35 11.66 1.12 3.99
N CYS A 36 11.22 1.71 2.87
CA CYS A 36 10.05 2.57 2.82
C CYS A 36 8.79 1.84 3.33
N HIS A 37 8.52 0.62 2.86
CA HIS A 37 7.38 -0.19 3.31
C HIS A 37 7.43 -0.55 4.79
N ARG A 38 8.62 -0.78 5.36
CA ARG A 38 8.79 -1.07 6.80
C ARG A 38 8.55 0.14 7.70
N GLN A 39 8.78 1.35 7.19
CA GLN A 39 8.75 2.59 7.96
C GLN A 39 7.45 3.38 7.77
N THR A 40 6.76 3.15 6.66
CA THR A 40 5.52 3.89 6.33
C THR A 40 4.33 3.25 7.04
N GLU A 41 3.63 4.04 7.83
CA GLU A 41 2.41 3.60 8.49
C GLU A 41 1.23 3.53 7.50
N VAL A 42 0.36 2.56 7.71
CA VAL A 42 -0.86 2.40 6.91
C VAL A 42 -1.98 3.23 7.52
N GLN A 43 -2.59 4.10 6.70
CA GLN A 43 -3.78 4.84 7.10
C GLN A 43 -5.02 3.93 7.06
N PHE A 44 -5.32 3.30 8.19
CA PHE A 44 -6.51 2.47 8.34
C PHE A 44 -7.79 3.29 8.52
N GLU A 45 -7.72 4.42 9.22
CA GLU A 45 -8.88 5.26 9.50
C GLU A 45 -9.28 6.14 8.31
N GLY A 46 -10.58 6.16 8.00
CA GLY A 46 -11.13 6.96 6.89
C GLY A 46 -10.73 6.46 5.49
N ASN A 47 -10.09 5.29 5.38
CA ASN A 47 -9.61 4.74 4.13
C ASN A 47 -10.52 3.60 3.64
N ASP A 48 -11.19 3.84 2.52
CA ASP A 48 -12.15 2.91 1.93
C ASP A 48 -11.53 1.58 1.52
N TYR A 49 -10.24 1.59 1.17
CA TYR A 49 -9.51 0.38 0.80
C TYR A 49 -9.45 -0.64 1.95
N TYR A 50 -9.36 -0.19 3.19
CA TYR A 50 -9.24 -1.05 4.37
C TYR A 50 -10.58 -1.42 5.01
N LYS A 51 -11.72 -0.93 4.49
CA LYS A 51 -13.06 -1.27 4.99
C LYS A 51 -13.34 -2.78 4.91
N SER A 52 -12.76 -3.49 3.95
CA SER A 52 -12.88 -4.95 3.81
C SER A 52 -12.34 -5.68 5.04
N TYR A 53 -11.19 -5.26 5.59
CA TYR A 53 -10.61 -5.86 6.79
C TYR A 53 -11.51 -5.65 8.02
N ALA A 54 -12.04 -4.44 8.20
CA ALA A 54 -13.00 -4.17 9.27
C ALA A 54 -14.26 -5.03 9.12
N LYS A 55 -14.78 -5.18 7.90
CA LYS A 55 -15.91 -6.05 7.60
C LYS A 55 -15.61 -7.51 7.93
N TYR A 56 -14.47 -8.05 7.50
CA TYR A 56 -14.10 -9.44 7.79
C TYR A 56 -13.99 -9.69 9.28
N HIS A 57 -13.38 -8.76 10.03
CA HIS A 57 -13.28 -8.85 11.49
C HIS A 57 -14.65 -8.92 12.15
N GLU A 58 -15.60 -8.08 11.72
CA GLU A 58 -16.97 -8.09 12.26
C GLU A 58 -17.76 -9.34 11.86
N GLU A 59 -17.60 -9.85 10.64
CA GLU A 59 -18.24 -11.09 10.19
C GLU A 59 -17.72 -12.31 10.96
N LEU A 60 -16.43 -12.37 11.25
CA LEU A 60 -15.81 -13.42 12.07
C LEU A 60 -16.35 -13.36 13.51
N LYS A 61 -16.44 -12.17 14.13
CA LYS A 61 -17.02 -12.01 15.47
C LYS A 61 -18.48 -12.45 15.55
N LYS A 62 -19.27 -12.17 14.51
CA LYS A 62 -20.69 -12.53 14.44
C LYS A 62 -20.93 -13.99 14.07
N GLY A 63 -19.89 -14.73 13.68
CA GLY A 63 -20.00 -16.11 13.19
C GLY A 63 -20.68 -16.22 11.82
N THR A 64 -20.83 -15.11 11.08
CA THR A 64 -21.39 -15.11 9.72
C THR A 64 -20.35 -15.49 8.66
N ARG A 65 -19.07 -15.50 9.04
CA ARG A 65 -17.94 -15.97 8.24
C ARG A 65 -17.08 -16.89 9.11
N ASP A 66 -16.70 -18.04 8.58
CA ASP A 66 -15.88 -19.03 9.31
C ASP A 66 -14.37 -18.77 9.21
N LYS A 67 -13.90 -18.24 8.07
CA LYS A 67 -12.48 -17.97 7.80
C LYS A 67 -12.27 -16.89 6.74
N VAL A 68 -11.06 -16.35 6.72
CA VAL A 68 -10.54 -15.47 5.66
C VAL A 68 -9.37 -16.20 5.00
N THR A 69 -9.38 -16.28 3.67
CA THR A 69 -8.34 -16.91 2.87
C THR A 69 -7.39 -15.88 2.29
N VAL A 70 -6.25 -16.35 1.76
CA VAL A 70 -5.27 -15.49 1.08
C VAL A 70 -5.90 -14.80 -0.14
N GLU A 71 -6.84 -15.46 -0.81
CA GLU A 71 -7.62 -14.89 -1.91
C GLU A 71 -8.49 -13.72 -1.45
N ASP A 72 -9.17 -13.82 -0.29
CA ASP A 72 -10.03 -12.75 0.23
C ASP A 72 -9.28 -11.42 0.49
N ILE A 73 -7.97 -11.50 0.74
CA ILE A 73 -7.09 -10.33 0.95
C ILE A 73 -6.24 -10.00 -0.30
N GLY A 74 -6.58 -10.62 -1.42
CA GLY A 74 -5.97 -10.40 -2.73
C GLY A 74 -4.54 -10.93 -2.86
N GLY A 75 -4.15 -11.95 -2.09
CA GLY A 75 -2.84 -12.59 -2.22
C GLY A 75 -2.71 -13.50 -3.46
N LEU A 76 -3.73 -13.55 -4.32
CA LEU A 76 -3.64 -14.10 -5.68
C LEU A 76 -3.27 -13.03 -6.73
N ASP A 77 -3.17 -11.76 -6.33
CA ASP A 77 -2.64 -10.71 -7.22
C ASP A 77 -1.15 -10.94 -7.43
N CYS A 78 -0.77 -11.52 -8.57
CA CYS A 78 0.61 -11.85 -8.90
C CYS A 78 1.56 -10.65 -8.75
N GLN A 79 1.05 -9.43 -9.01
CA GLN A 79 1.78 -8.17 -8.85
C GLN A 79 2.23 -7.96 -7.40
N LYS A 80 1.47 -8.38 -6.40
CA LYS A 80 1.88 -8.23 -4.98
C LYS A 80 3.12 -9.05 -4.59
N CYS A 81 3.47 -10.08 -5.37
CA CYS A 81 4.59 -10.98 -5.06
C CYS A 81 5.72 -10.94 -6.10
N HIS A 82 5.41 -10.65 -7.36
CA HIS A 82 6.38 -10.74 -8.47
C HIS A 82 6.63 -9.42 -9.20
N TYR A 83 5.77 -8.40 -9.06
CA TYR A 83 5.91 -7.10 -9.74
C TYR A 83 5.39 -5.93 -8.92
#